data_AF-A0A6B2LIJ6-F1
#
_entry.id   AF-A0A6B2LIJ6-F1
#
_cell.length_a   1.000
_cell.length_b   1.000
_cell.length_c   1.000
_cell.angle_alpha   90.00
_cell.angle_beta   90.00
_cell.angle_gamma   90.00
#
_symmetry.space_group_name_H-M   'P 1'
#
loop_
_entity.id
_entity.type
_entity.pdbx_description
1 polymer ?
#
loop_
_entity_poly.entity_id
_entity_poly.type
_entity_poly.pdbx_seq_one_letter_code
_entity_poly.pdbx_strand_id
1 'polypeptide(L)'
;MEIHLDKVLTGLGLTMEQFIDLCILLGCDYAPKIKGIGPKRALEFIKKYGSIEKIIKCIDKQKYIVPEPFPYEKIREMFKSPEIKPVEECDLTFKEPDEEGLVQFLCKEKGFSEERIRGGIAKLKASKQKSGQSRITSFFTTIPADKEKSPAKKTTKVVKKEAASKKGVPAKNQKAVKKEPASNLKRKREEEDDKKKGKKLKSKDD
;
A
#
# COMPACT_ATOMS: atom_id res chain seq x y z
N MET A 1 -3.14 -7.25 -3.04
CA MET A 1 -3.29 -8.55 -3.73
C MET A 1 -1.89 -9.12 -3.87
N GLU A 2 -1.65 -10.30 -3.32
CA GLU A 2 -0.37 -11.01 -3.45
C GLU A 2 -0.59 -12.24 -4.32
N ILE A 3 0.39 -12.57 -5.16
CA ILE A 3 0.30 -13.70 -6.09
C ILE A 3 1.56 -14.55 -5.91
N HIS A 4 1.36 -15.82 -5.57
CA HIS A 4 2.44 -16.80 -5.51
C HIS A 4 2.46 -17.62 -6.79
N LEU A 5 3.55 -17.51 -7.56
CA LEU A 5 3.69 -18.21 -8.85
C LEU A 5 3.55 -19.72 -8.68
N ASP A 6 4.20 -20.33 -7.68
CA ASP A 6 4.16 -21.77 -7.46
C ASP A 6 2.73 -22.30 -7.27
N LYS A 7 1.92 -21.59 -6.49
CA LYS A 7 0.51 -21.94 -6.26
C LYS A 7 -0.31 -21.81 -7.55
N VAL A 8 0.00 -20.84 -8.41
CA VAL A 8 -0.65 -20.67 -9.72
C VAL A 8 -0.29 -21.81 -10.66
N LEU A 9 1.00 -22.16 -10.76
CA LEU A 9 1.47 -23.26 -11.60
C LEU A 9 0.88 -24.60 -11.16
N THR A 10 0.90 -24.91 -9.85
CA THR A 10 0.28 -26.12 -9.30
C THR A 10 -1.24 -26.12 -9.48
N GLY A 11 -1.92 -24.99 -9.22
CA GLY A 11 -3.37 -24.88 -9.35
C GLY A 11 -3.87 -25.01 -10.79
N LEU A 12 -3.09 -24.54 -11.76
CA LEU A 12 -3.40 -24.70 -13.18
C LEU A 12 -2.90 -26.02 -13.77
N GLY A 13 -1.93 -26.68 -13.11
CA GLY A 13 -1.27 -27.89 -13.59
C GLY A 13 -0.41 -27.62 -14.82
N LEU A 14 0.33 -26.50 -14.83
CA LEU A 14 1.15 -26.07 -15.96
C LEU A 14 2.61 -25.95 -15.56
N THR A 15 3.51 -26.23 -16.50
CA THR A 15 4.93 -25.87 -16.36
C THR A 15 5.12 -24.37 -16.60
N MET A 16 6.27 -23.82 -16.19
CA MET A 16 6.60 -22.41 -16.45
C MET A 16 6.58 -22.08 -17.95
N GLU A 17 7.03 -23.00 -18.80
CA GLU A 17 7.03 -22.80 -20.26
C GLU A 17 5.61 -22.74 -20.83
N GLN A 18 4.74 -23.66 -20.39
CA GLN A 18 3.33 -23.67 -20.76
C GLN A 18 2.59 -22.43 -20.24
N PHE A 19 2.98 -21.96 -19.06
CA PHE A 19 2.41 -20.75 -18.46
C PHE A 19 2.81 -19.49 -19.24
N ILE A 20 4.05 -19.38 -19.69
CA ILE A 20 4.49 -18.30 -20.59
C ILE A 20 3.67 -18.34 -21.90
N ASP A 21 3.52 -19.52 -22.50
CA ASP A 21 2.72 -19.69 -23.71
C ASP A 21 1.25 -19.30 -23.50
N LEU A 22 0.67 -19.67 -22.36
CA LEU A 22 -0.66 -19.22 -21.96
C LEU A 22 -0.73 -17.70 -21.91
N CYS A 23 0.22 -17.02 -21.25
CA CYS A 23 0.26 -15.56 -21.15
C CYS A 23 0.34 -14.88 -22.53
N ILE A 24 1.11 -15.43 -23.47
CA ILE A 24 1.19 -14.93 -24.84
C ILE A 24 -0.17 -15.07 -25.54
N LEU A 25 -0.86 -16.21 -25.40
CA LEU A 25 -2.18 -16.44 -26.00
C LEU A 25 -3.30 -15.57 -25.40
N LEU A 26 -3.22 -15.26 -24.10
CA LEU A 26 -4.11 -14.29 -23.44
C LEU A 26 -3.89 -12.86 -23.96
N GLY A 27 -2.74 -12.64 -24.59
CA GLY A 27 -2.33 -11.40 -25.23
C GLY A 27 -1.54 -10.52 -24.27
N CYS A 28 -0.23 -10.65 -24.36
CA CYS A 28 0.76 -9.77 -23.73
C CYS A 28 1.02 -8.53 -24.60
N ASP A 29 1.74 -7.54 -24.06
CA ASP A 29 2.04 -6.28 -24.75
C ASP A 29 2.98 -6.43 -25.95
N TYR A 30 3.64 -7.59 -26.09
CA TYR A 30 4.63 -7.86 -27.12
C TYR A 30 4.07 -8.58 -28.36
N ALA A 31 2.86 -9.15 -28.28
CA ALA A 31 2.24 -9.92 -29.36
C ALA A 31 0.80 -9.48 -29.65
N PRO A 32 0.39 -9.46 -30.93
CA PRO A 32 -1.01 -9.32 -31.28
C PRO A 32 -1.83 -10.52 -30.82
N LYS A 33 -3.10 -10.31 -30.45
CA LYS A 33 -3.98 -11.37 -29.94
C LYS A 33 -4.62 -12.18 -31.06
N ILE A 34 -4.76 -13.49 -30.86
CA ILE A 34 -5.53 -14.35 -31.76
C ILE A 34 -7.03 -14.14 -31.48
N LYS A 35 -7.78 -13.63 -32.47
CA LYS A 35 -9.21 -13.36 -32.32
C LYS A 35 -9.97 -14.65 -32.02
N GLY A 36 -10.87 -14.60 -31.02
CA GLY A 36 -11.71 -15.74 -30.62
C GLY A 36 -11.07 -16.71 -29.62
N ILE A 37 -9.80 -16.49 -29.25
CA ILE A 37 -9.15 -17.18 -28.13
C ILE A 37 -9.20 -16.28 -26.90
N GLY A 38 -10.04 -16.66 -25.92
CA GLY A 38 -10.11 -16.02 -24.62
C GLY A 38 -9.53 -16.91 -23.51
N PRO A 39 -9.61 -16.50 -22.24
CA PRO A 39 -8.91 -17.18 -21.15
C PRO A 39 -9.22 -18.65 -20.96
N LYS A 40 -10.51 -19.02 -21.05
CA LYS A 40 -10.94 -20.42 -20.93
C LYS A 40 -10.36 -21.29 -22.06
N ARG A 41 -10.52 -20.84 -23.32
CA ARG A 41 -10.00 -21.57 -24.49
C ARG A 41 -8.48 -21.63 -24.53
N ALA A 42 -7.79 -20.56 -24.15
CA ALA A 42 -6.34 -20.54 -24.11
C ALA A 42 -5.81 -21.63 -23.15
N LEU A 43 -6.41 -21.74 -21.96
CA LEU A 43 -6.06 -22.78 -21.00
C LEU A 43 -6.37 -24.18 -21.51
N GLU A 44 -7.55 -24.39 -22.12
CA GLU A 44 -7.91 -25.67 -22.75
C GLU A 44 -6.91 -26.08 -23.85
N PHE A 45 -6.53 -25.14 -24.72
CA PHE A 45 -5.58 -25.39 -25.80
C PHE A 45 -4.17 -25.69 -25.29
N ILE A 46 -3.69 -24.95 -24.28
CA ILE A 46 -2.39 -25.23 -23.67
C ILE A 46 -2.40 -26.59 -22.98
N LYS A 47 -3.46 -26.95 -22.26
CA LYS A 47 -3.56 -28.29 -21.64
C LYS A 47 -3.62 -29.42 -22.67
N LYS A 48 -4.29 -29.20 -23.81
CA LYS A 48 -4.46 -30.21 -24.85
C LYS A 48 -3.24 -30.38 -25.75
N TYR A 49 -2.62 -29.29 -26.17
CA TYR A 49 -1.57 -29.29 -27.19
C TYR A 49 -0.18 -29.02 -26.61
N GLY A 50 -0.09 -28.38 -25.44
CA GLY A 50 1.15 -28.19 -24.69
C GLY A 50 2.02 -27.01 -25.12
N SER A 51 1.95 -26.53 -26.37
CA SER A 51 2.75 -25.39 -26.83
C SER A 51 2.06 -24.60 -27.95
N ILE A 52 2.44 -23.33 -28.13
CA ILE A 52 1.88 -22.45 -29.17
C ILE A 52 2.07 -23.01 -30.59
N GLU A 53 3.23 -23.62 -30.89
CA GLU A 53 3.54 -24.22 -32.19
C GLU A 53 2.54 -25.32 -32.55
N LYS A 54 2.23 -26.18 -31.58
CA LYS A 54 1.26 -27.27 -31.75
C LYS A 54 -0.16 -26.72 -31.88
N ILE A 55 -0.48 -25.66 -31.12
CA ILE A 55 -1.78 -24.98 -31.22
C ILE A 55 -1.96 -24.43 -32.64
N ILE A 56 -1.02 -23.63 -33.15
CA ILE A 56 -1.12 -23.02 -34.50
C ILE A 56 -1.25 -24.09 -35.60
N LYS A 57 -0.62 -25.26 -35.44
CA LYS A 57 -0.72 -26.38 -36.40
C LYS A 57 -2.07 -27.11 -36.34
N CYS A 58 -2.67 -27.25 -35.16
CA CYS A 58 -3.87 -28.07 -34.95
C CYS A 58 -5.19 -27.27 -34.91
N ILE A 59 -5.15 -25.94 -34.79
CA ILE A 59 -6.36 -25.11 -34.77
C ILE A 59 -6.99 -24.95 -36.15
N ASP A 60 -8.30 -24.78 -36.15
CA ASP A 60 -9.07 -24.40 -37.34
C ASP A 60 -8.74 -22.95 -37.73
N LYS A 61 -8.01 -22.80 -38.84
CA LYS A 61 -7.54 -21.51 -39.37
C LYS A 61 -8.67 -20.62 -39.91
N GLN A 62 -9.83 -21.17 -40.22
CA GLN A 62 -10.99 -20.35 -40.63
C GLN A 62 -11.65 -19.68 -39.43
N LYS A 63 -11.69 -20.38 -38.30
CA LYS A 63 -12.27 -19.88 -37.05
C LYS A 63 -11.31 -19.01 -36.24
N TYR A 64 -10.04 -19.38 -36.19
CA TYR A 64 -9.00 -18.69 -35.42
C TYR A 64 -7.95 -18.13 -36.37
N ILE A 65 -8.12 -16.87 -36.73
CA ILE A 65 -7.17 -16.17 -37.60
C ILE A 65 -5.97 -15.76 -36.75
N VAL A 66 -4.82 -16.36 -37.06
CA VAL A 66 -3.54 -15.98 -36.46
C VAL A 66 -3.05 -14.70 -37.15
N PRO A 67 -2.81 -13.60 -36.41
CA PRO A 67 -2.27 -12.37 -36.99
C PRO A 67 -0.85 -12.60 -37.53
N GLU A 68 -0.49 -11.92 -38.61
CA GLU A 68 0.89 -11.87 -39.10
C GLU A 68 1.41 -10.43 -38.99
N PRO A 69 2.55 -10.18 -38.28
CA PRO A 69 3.43 -11.15 -37.62
C PRO A 69 2.94 -11.61 -36.24
N PHE A 70 3.19 -12.87 -35.88
CA PHE A 70 2.99 -13.42 -34.53
C PHE A 70 4.31 -14.03 -34.00
N PRO A 71 5.25 -13.21 -33.48
CA PRO A 71 6.60 -13.64 -33.14
C PRO A 71 6.68 -14.30 -31.75
N TYR A 72 5.88 -15.35 -31.52
CA TYR A 72 5.78 -16.00 -30.20
C TYR A 72 7.11 -16.58 -29.69
N GLU A 73 8.00 -17.03 -30.56
CA GLU A 73 9.30 -17.62 -30.18
C GLU A 73 10.22 -16.60 -29.50
N LYS A 74 10.40 -15.44 -30.13
CA LYS A 74 11.20 -14.33 -29.58
C LYS A 74 10.63 -13.83 -28.25
N ILE A 75 9.30 -13.72 -28.18
CA ILE A 75 8.63 -13.26 -26.96
C ILE A 75 8.81 -14.28 -25.84
N ARG A 76 8.69 -15.58 -26.13
CA ARG A 76 8.94 -16.64 -25.14
C ARG A 76 10.36 -16.56 -24.59
N GLU A 77 11.35 -16.33 -25.46
CA GLU A 77 12.74 -16.15 -25.05
C GLU A 77 12.92 -14.94 -24.14
N MET A 78 12.31 -13.79 -24.49
CA MET A 78 12.32 -12.59 -23.64
C MET A 78 11.73 -12.85 -22.24
N PHE A 79 10.67 -13.67 -22.13
CA PHE A 79 10.10 -14.03 -20.83
C PHE A 79 10.97 -15.01 -20.04
N LYS A 80 11.70 -15.92 -20.72
CA LYS A 80 12.57 -16.89 -20.05
C LYS A 80 13.88 -16.25 -19.58
N SER A 81 14.47 -15.40 -20.41
CA SER A 81 15.75 -14.75 -20.16
C SER A 81 15.64 -13.24 -20.40
N PRO A 82 14.92 -12.52 -19.54
CA PRO A 82 14.85 -11.07 -19.63
C PRO A 82 16.21 -10.45 -19.33
N GLU A 83 16.48 -9.30 -19.93
CA GLU A 83 17.64 -8.48 -19.58
C GLU A 83 17.44 -7.92 -18.17
N ILE A 84 18.15 -8.48 -17.19
CA ILE A 84 18.10 -8.07 -15.80
C ILE A 84 19.47 -7.61 -15.34
N LYS A 85 19.49 -6.57 -14.49
CA LYS A 85 20.71 -6.21 -13.78
C LYS A 85 21.02 -7.28 -12.74
N PRO A 86 22.30 -7.68 -12.58
CA PRO A 86 22.69 -8.59 -11.51
C PRO A 86 22.26 -8.04 -10.16
N VAL A 87 21.79 -8.94 -9.29
CA VAL A 87 21.28 -8.55 -7.95
C VAL A 87 22.41 -8.01 -7.09
N GLU A 88 23.62 -8.50 -7.31
CA GLU A 88 24.85 -8.14 -6.60
C GLU A 88 25.27 -6.68 -6.85
N GLU A 89 24.92 -6.12 -8.00
CA GLU A 89 25.21 -4.73 -8.36
C GLU A 89 24.17 -3.74 -7.80
N CYS A 90 23.06 -4.24 -7.27
CA CYS A 90 21.96 -3.41 -6.79
C CYS A 90 22.14 -3.03 -5.32
N ASP A 91 22.78 -1.89 -5.05
CA ASP A 91 22.84 -1.30 -3.70
C ASP A 91 21.54 -0.56 -3.34
N LEU A 92 20.66 -1.24 -2.59
CA LEU A 92 19.39 -0.69 -2.12
C LEU A 92 19.52 -0.10 -0.71
N THR A 93 19.95 1.16 -0.62
CA THR A 93 20.07 1.90 0.65
C THR A 93 19.08 3.07 0.77
N PHE A 94 18.32 3.10 1.87
CA PHE A 94 17.38 4.19 2.16
C PHE A 94 18.10 5.38 2.82
N LYS A 95 18.51 6.36 2.00
CA LYS A 95 19.17 7.61 2.46
C LYS A 95 18.19 8.61 3.06
N GLU A 96 18.70 9.59 3.81
CA GLU A 96 17.85 10.61 4.43
C GLU A 96 17.27 11.53 3.36
N PRO A 97 15.99 11.94 3.50
CA PRO A 97 15.37 12.82 2.53
C PRO A 97 15.99 14.23 2.64
N ASP A 98 16.42 14.77 1.50
CA ASP A 98 16.84 16.16 1.37
C ASP A 98 15.61 17.08 1.39
N GLU A 99 15.39 17.77 2.50
CA GLU A 99 14.18 18.59 2.68
C GLU A 99 14.18 19.84 1.80
N GLU A 100 15.33 20.49 1.66
CA GLU A 100 15.45 21.76 0.95
C GLU A 100 15.34 21.51 -0.56
N GLY A 101 16.01 20.48 -1.08
CA GLY A 101 15.90 20.06 -2.46
C GLY A 101 14.47 19.62 -2.82
N LEU A 102 13.80 18.88 -1.93
CA LEU A 102 12.41 18.46 -2.14
C LEU A 102 11.43 19.65 -2.17
N VAL A 103 11.58 20.62 -1.27
CA VAL A 103 10.73 21.81 -1.24
C VAL A 103 10.98 22.68 -2.48
N GLN A 104 12.24 22.85 -2.90
CA GLN A 104 12.58 23.59 -4.11
C GLN A 104 11.95 22.95 -5.36
N PHE A 105 12.16 21.66 -5.59
CA PHE A 105 11.64 20.96 -6.76
C PHE A 105 10.11 20.90 -6.76
N LEU A 106 9.50 20.42 -5.67
CA LEU A 106 8.06 20.18 -5.64
C LEU A 106 7.25 21.46 -5.52
N CYS A 107 7.69 22.44 -4.71
CA CYS A 107 6.90 23.64 -4.48
C CYS A 107 7.19 24.72 -5.53
N LYS A 108 8.46 25.01 -5.83
CA LYS A 108 8.82 26.10 -6.76
C LYS A 108 8.68 25.71 -8.23
N GLU A 109 9.10 24.51 -8.62
CA GLU A 109 9.04 24.10 -10.03
C GLU A 109 7.74 23.38 -10.41
N LYS A 110 7.20 22.55 -9.50
CA LYS A 110 6.01 21.74 -9.77
C LYS A 110 4.71 22.32 -9.18
N GLY A 111 4.79 23.41 -8.41
CA GLY A 111 3.62 24.15 -7.91
C GLY A 111 2.82 23.46 -6.80
N PHE A 112 3.42 22.52 -6.07
CA PHE A 112 2.76 21.89 -4.91
C PHE A 112 2.70 22.83 -3.70
N SER A 113 1.72 22.61 -2.82
CA SER A 113 1.58 23.32 -1.54
C SER A 113 2.74 22.97 -0.60
N GLU A 114 3.49 23.99 -0.17
CA GLU A 114 4.63 23.83 0.73
C GLU A 114 4.24 23.22 2.09
N GLU A 115 3.11 23.63 2.65
CA GLU A 115 2.57 23.07 3.90
C GLU A 115 2.36 21.56 3.80
N ARG A 116 1.79 21.09 2.66
CA ARG A 116 1.56 19.67 2.41
C ARG A 116 2.86 18.89 2.26
N ILE A 117 3.85 19.45 1.56
CA ILE A 117 5.15 18.80 1.34
C ILE A 117 5.93 18.69 2.65
N ARG A 118 6.02 19.77 3.44
CA ARG A 118 6.67 19.75 4.76
C ARG A 118 6.00 18.74 5.70
N GLY A 119 4.67 18.70 5.71
CA GLY A 119 3.93 17.70 6.48
C GLY A 119 4.18 16.24 6.03
N GLY A 120 4.36 16.02 4.72
CA GLY A 120 4.74 14.71 4.17
C GLY A 120 6.17 14.29 4.56
N ILE A 121 7.13 15.22 4.47
CA ILE A 121 8.52 14.99 4.86
C ILE A 121 8.62 14.65 6.35
N ALA A 122 7.89 15.37 7.22
CA ALA A 122 7.85 15.08 8.65
C ALA A 122 7.35 13.65 8.93
N LYS A 123 6.33 13.18 8.22
CA LYS A 123 5.82 11.79 8.33
C LYS A 123 6.84 10.76 7.82
N LEU A 124 7.54 11.07 6.73
CA LEU A 124 8.59 10.21 6.18
C LEU A 124 9.75 10.05 7.17
N LYS A 125 10.23 11.15 7.76
CA LYS A 125 11.26 11.15 8.81
C LYS A 125 10.82 10.36 10.04
N ALA A 126 9.58 10.56 10.49
CA ALA A 126 9.03 9.81 11.62
C ALA A 126 8.89 8.30 11.35
N SER A 127 8.64 7.91 10.09
CA SER A 127 8.52 6.50 9.69
C SER A 127 9.88 5.81 9.54
N LYS A 128 10.94 6.56 9.25
CA LYS A 128 12.29 6.04 9.03
C LYS A 128 13.00 5.54 10.30
N GLN A 129 12.65 6.08 11.46
CA GLN A 129 13.36 5.89 12.75
C GLN A 129 12.88 4.69 13.60
N LYS A 130 12.29 3.64 13.02
CA LYS A 130 12.06 2.35 13.73
C LYS A 130 13.04 1.27 13.29
N SER A 131 14.31 1.65 13.10
CA SER A 131 15.42 0.75 12.74
C SER A 131 16.02 -0.03 13.93
N GLY A 132 15.35 -0.03 15.10
CA GLY A 132 15.64 -0.98 16.18
C GLY A 132 15.00 -2.34 15.94
N GLN A 133 15.37 -3.35 16.73
CA GLN A 133 14.72 -4.67 16.72
C GLN A 133 13.20 -4.49 16.78
N SER A 134 12.52 -4.87 15.69
CA SER A 134 11.07 -4.79 15.63
C SER A 134 10.48 -5.77 16.66
N ARG A 135 9.52 -5.30 17.45
CA ARG A 135 8.78 -6.18 18.37
C ARG A 135 8.05 -7.21 17.53
N ILE A 136 8.00 -8.46 17.99
CA ILE A 136 7.21 -9.51 17.33
C ILE A 136 5.73 -9.09 17.15
N THR A 137 5.20 -8.27 18.07
CA THR A 137 3.87 -7.65 18.00
C THR A 137 3.69 -6.66 16.84
N SER A 138 4.76 -6.26 16.16
CA SER A 138 4.71 -5.45 14.95
C SER A 138 4.46 -6.29 13.69
N PHE A 139 4.74 -7.60 13.74
CA PHE A 139 4.50 -8.54 12.63
C PHE A 139 3.15 -9.23 12.75
N PHE A 140 2.71 -9.53 13.99
CA PHE A 140 1.46 -10.20 14.26
C PHE A 140 0.48 -9.26 14.95
N THR A 141 -0.73 -9.16 14.43
CA THR A 141 -1.83 -8.49 15.10
C THR A 141 -2.17 -9.25 16.39
N THR A 142 -2.28 -8.55 17.51
CA THR A 142 -2.66 -9.18 18.79
C THR A 142 -4.09 -9.70 18.70
N ILE A 143 -4.27 -11.00 18.91
CA ILE A 143 -5.59 -11.59 19.09
C ILE A 143 -6.17 -10.99 20.37
N PRO A 144 -7.34 -10.33 20.33
CA PRO A 144 -7.98 -9.83 21.54
C PRO A 144 -8.27 -11.01 22.47
N ALA A 145 -7.85 -10.91 23.74
CA ALA A 145 -8.16 -11.92 24.73
C ALA A 145 -9.69 -12.02 24.88
N ASP A 146 -10.25 -13.17 24.51
CA ASP A 146 -11.62 -13.50 24.86
C ASP A 146 -11.77 -13.37 26.37
N LYS A 147 -12.74 -12.56 26.79
CA LYS A 147 -13.15 -12.44 28.19
C LYS A 147 -13.90 -13.71 28.60
N GLU A 148 -13.23 -14.85 28.60
CA GLU A 148 -13.76 -16.02 29.30
C GLU A 148 -13.54 -15.83 30.80
N LYS A 149 -14.67 -15.84 31.49
CA LYS A 149 -14.83 -15.68 32.94
C LYS A 149 -13.94 -16.69 33.67
N SER A 150 -12.99 -16.21 34.46
CA SER A 150 -12.30 -17.06 35.44
C SER A 150 -13.29 -17.53 36.52
N PRO A 151 -13.38 -18.84 36.83
CA PRO A 151 -14.14 -19.30 37.98
C PRO A 151 -13.33 -19.01 39.24
N ALA A 152 -13.99 -18.39 40.21
CA ALA A 152 -13.46 -18.11 41.53
C ALA A 152 -12.97 -19.38 42.25
N LYS A 153 -11.79 -19.32 42.87
CA LYS A 153 -11.44 -20.24 43.96
C LYS A 153 -10.90 -19.46 45.16
N LYS A 154 -11.72 -19.45 46.21
CA LYS A 154 -11.40 -18.99 47.56
C LYS A 154 -10.53 -20.01 48.30
N THR A 155 -9.89 -19.51 49.36
CA THR A 155 -9.17 -20.19 50.48
C THR A 155 -7.75 -20.65 50.13
N THR A 156 -6.71 -20.26 50.87
CA THR A 156 -6.55 -20.39 52.33
C THR A 156 -5.80 -19.21 52.97
N LYS A 157 -6.31 -18.75 54.13
CA LYS A 157 -5.56 -17.95 55.11
C LYS A 157 -4.66 -18.89 55.92
N VAL A 158 -3.36 -18.61 55.98
CA VAL A 158 -2.53 -18.94 57.16
C VAL A 158 -1.68 -17.71 57.48
N VAL A 159 -1.75 -17.33 58.75
CA VAL A 159 -1.17 -16.15 59.40
C VAL A 159 0.29 -16.42 59.76
N LYS A 160 1.19 -15.45 59.57
CA LYS A 160 2.26 -15.16 60.55
C LYS A 160 2.66 -13.68 60.53
N LYS A 161 2.61 -13.11 61.75
CA LYS A 161 2.90 -11.75 62.24
C LYS A 161 4.38 -11.37 62.08
N GLU A 162 4.68 -10.14 61.64
CA GLU A 162 5.12 -8.93 62.40
C GLU A 162 6.59 -8.87 62.85
N ALA A 163 7.30 -7.86 62.31
CA ALA A 163 8.18 -6.90 63.01
C ALA A 163 8.47 -5.76 61.99
N ALA A 164 7.75 -4.63 62.00
CA ALA A 164 7.97 -3.40 62.79
C ALA A 164 9.41 -2.83 62.69
N SER A 165 9.69 -1.55 62.41
CA SER A 165 8.88 -0.36 62.12
C SER A 165 9.83 0.85 61.91
N LYS A 166 9.26 1.94 61.36
CA LYS A 166 9.61 3.38 61.49
C LYS A 166 10.53 3.99 60.43
N LYS A 167 10.28 5.19 59.89
CA LYS A 167 9.18 6.19 59.98
C LYS A 167 9.49 7.29 58.93
N GLY A 168 8.47 8.00 58.44
CA GLY A 168 8.66 9.33 57.82
C GLY A 168 7.67 9.72 56.72
N VAL A 169 6.53 10.31 57.10
CA VAL A 169 5.55 11.08 56.29
C VAL A 169 5.46 12.44 57.04
N PRO A 170 5.23 13.65 56.44
CA PRO A 170 4.07 13.86 55.57
C PRO A 170 4.06 14.99 54.50
N ALA A 171 3.11 14.78 53.57
CA ALA A 171 2.16 15.74 52.99
C ALA A 171 2.61 17.03 52.28
N LYS A 172 2.14 17.19 51.03
CA LYS A 172 1.21 18.29 50.70
C LYS A 172 0.33 17.94 49.49
N ASN A 173 -0.92 18.34 49.64
CA ASN A 173 -2.11 18.10 48.82
C ASN A 173 -2.41 19.34 47.95
N GLN A 174 -3.41 19.20 47.06
CA GLN A 174 -4.16 20.20 46.27
C GLN A 174 -3.71 20.36 44.80
N LYS A 175 -4.58 20.37 43.78
CA LYS A 175 -6.05 20.25 43.69
C LYS A 175 -6.41 19.95 42.22
N ALA A 176 -7.42 19.12 42.02
CA ALA A 176 -8.10 18.94 40.74
C ALA A 176 -9.10 20.09 40.52
N VAL A 177 -9.23 20.57 39.27
CA VAL A 177 -10.49 21.13 38.74
C VAL A 177 -10.67 20.61 37.31
N LYS A 178 -11.67 19.74 37.14
CA LYS A 178 -12.31 19.44 35.85
C LYS A 178 -13.43 20.45 35.63
N LYS A 179 -13.57 20.99 34.42
CA LYS A 179 -14.87 21.34 33.80
C LYS A 179 -14.70 21.51 32.29
N GLU A 180 -15.28 20.58 31.54
CA GLU A 180 -15.78 20.75 30.16
C GLU A 180 -17.32 20.82 30.22
N PRO A 181 -18.05 21.07 29.12
CA PRO A 181 -17.79 21.90 27.94
C PRO A 181 -18.96 22.88 27.68
N ALA A 182 -18.79 23.87 26.80
CA ALA A 182 -19.94 24.60 26.25
C ALA A 182 -19.71 24.93 24.77
N SER A 183 -20.48 24.24 23.95
CA SER A 183 -20.85 24.55 22.59
C SER A 183 -21.32 26.00 22.38
N ASN A 184 -21.18 26.45 21.13
CA ASN A 184 -22.05 27.41 20.45
C ASN A 184 -21.75 28.92 20.62
N LEU A 185 -20.91 29.45 19.73
CA LEU A 185 -21.02 30.86 19.31
C LEU A 185 -20.70 31.05 17.81
N LYS A 186 -21.48 30.36 16.97
CA LYS A 186 -21.86 30.90 15.66
C LYS A 186 -23.09 31.77 15.89
N ARG A 187 -22.95 33.09 15.78
CA ARG A 187 -23.96 34.10 15.41
C ARG A 187 -23.57 35.47 15.97
N LYS A 188 -22.87 36.22 15.13
CA LYS A 188 -22.95 37.68 14.92
C LYS A 188 -22.08 37.89 13.67
N ARG A 189 -22.65 37.69 12.48
CA ARG A 189 -23.37 38.70 11.67
C ARG A 189 -22.51 39.97 11.56
N GLU A 190 -21.84 40.12 10.42
CA GLU A 190 -22.40 40.78 9.23
C GLU A 190 -22.57 42.27 9.51
N GLU A 191 -21.44 42.98 9.64
CA GLU A 191 -21.43 44.45 9.62
C GLU A 191 -20.00 44.98 9.37
N GLU A 192 -19.32 44.55 8.29
CA GLU A 192 -18.11 45.29 7.84
C GLU A 192 -17.74 45.17 6.34
N ASP A 193 -18.58 44.56 5.50
CA ASP A 193 -18.27 44.37 4.06
C ASP A 193 -19.02 45.33 3.10
N ASP A 194 -19.90 46.20 3.60
CA ASP A 194 -20.74 47.08 2.76
C ASP A 194 -20.22 48.52 2.58
N LYS A 195 -18.90 48.75 2.75
CA LYS A 195 -18.30 50.08 2.54
C LYS A 195 -17.21 50.16 1.47
N LYS A 196 -16.84 49.04 0.84
CA LYS A 196 -15.79 49.00 -0.20
C LYS A 196 -16.28 48.83 -1.64
N LYS A 197 -17.57 48.57 -1.89
CA LYS A 197 -18.12 48.43 -3.26
C LYS A 197 -18.73 49.70 -3.87
N GLY A 198 -18.87 50.78 -3.10
CA GLY A 198 -19.55 52.00 -3.57
C GLY A 198 -18.68 53.11 -4.19
N LYS A 199 -17.36 52.94 -4.36
CA LYS A 199 -16.46 54.06 -4.75
C LYS A 199 -15.63 53.88 -6.02
N LYS A 200 -15.95 52.89 -6.87
CA LYS A 200 -15.23 52.67 -8.15
C LYS A 200 -16.07 52.79 -9.42
N LEU A 201 -17.28 53.35 -9.32
CA LEU A 201 -18.09 53.82 -10.45
C LEU A 201 -18.32 55.33 -10.31
N LYS A 202 -17.35 56.15 -10.76
CA LYS A 202 -17.50 57.57 -11.14
C LYS A 202 -16.12 58.12 -11.54
N SER A 203 -15.68 57.77 -12.74
CA SER A 203 -14.68 58.52 -13.53
C SER A 203 -14.56 57.89 -14.92
N LYS A 204 -15.65 57.96 -15.68
CA LYS A 204 -15.67 57.93 -17.14
C LYS A 204 -16.74 58.95 -17.55
N ASP A 205 -16.46 59.68 -18.62
CA ASP A 205 -17.26 60.73 -19.26
C ASP A 205 -16.95 62.15 -18.79
N ASP A 206 -15.84 62.71 -19.30
CA ASP A 206 -15.76 63.91 -20.19
C ASP A 206 -14.31 64.11 -20.66
#